data_AF-A0A7C1PDD1-F1
#
_entry.id   AF-A0A7C1PDD1-F1
#
_cell.length_a   1.000
_cell.length_b   1.000
_cell.length_c   1.000
_cell.angle_alpha   90.00
_cell.angle_beta   90.00
_cell.angle_gamma   90.00
#
_symmetry.space_group_name_H-M   'P 1'
#
loop_
_entity.id
_entity.type
_entity.pdbx_description
1 polymer ?
#
loop_
_entity_poly.entity_id
_entity_poly.type
_entity_poly.pdbx_seq_one_letter_code
_entity_poly.pdbx_strand_id
1 'polypeptide(L)'
;VVGAAHMSTPLLGYTVVDSIKLVLDVPSYDYVKLYGATTQRAAIFAKVTYGRSPMVAVKSMQAGMGGLRPALVVLHGVKKVDELGLEIARRENIPLAVTRIEDIGELIDRLRSIK
;
A
#
# COMPACT_ATOMS: atom_id res chain seq x y z
N VAL A 1 4.94 -3.49 15.85
CA VAL A 1 5.15 -3.01 14.47
C VAL A 1 4.78 -4.16 13.54
N VAL A 2 3.84 -3.95 12.61
CA VAL A 2 3.53 -5.01 11.64
C VAL A 2 4.69 -5.07 10.64
N GLY A 3 5.28 -6.25 10.47
CA GLY A 3 6.32 -6.47 9.47
C GLY A 3 7.77 -6.43 9.96
N ALA A 4 8.04 -6.55 11.27
CA ALA A 4 9.42 -6.62 11.79
C ALA A 4 10.26 -7.73 11.15
N ALA A 5 9.63 -8.87 10.82
CA ALA A 5 10.28 -9.98 10.11
C ALA A 5 10.73 -9.64 8.67
N HIS A 6 10.26 -8.53 8.11
CA HIS A 6 10.52 -8.12 6.72
C HIS A 6 11.48 -6.93 6.61
N MET A 7 12.14 -6.53 7.70
CA MET A 7 13.06 -5.37 7.69
C MET A 7 14.24 -5.52 6.72
N SER A 8 14.70 -6.76 6.49
CA SER A 8 15.78 -7.07 5.54
C SER A 8 15.27 -7.47 4.15
N THR A 9 13.95 -7.45 3.92
CA THR A 9 13.39 -7.84 2.63
C THR A 9 13.55 -6.67 1.65
N PRO A 10 14.27 -6.84 0.53
CA PRO A 10 14.50 -5.76 -0.42
C PRO A 10 13.19 -5.37 -1.12
N LEU A 11 12.98 -4.08 -1.34
CA LEU A 11 11.90 -3.57 -2.18
C LEU A 11 12.48 -3.21 -3.56
N LEU A 12 11.94 -3.82 -4.62
CA LEU A 12 12.38 -3.63 -6.00
C LEU A 12 11.61 -2.50 -6.72
N GLY A 13 10.95 -1.65 -5.95
CA GLY A 13 10.29 -0.44 -6.39
C GLY A 13 9.01 -0.14 -5.63
N TYR A 14 8.25 0.82 -6.13
CA TYR A 14 7.01 1.28 -5.52
C TYR A 14 5.97 1.63 -6.57
N THR A 15 4.72 1.74 -6.13
CA THR A 15 3.58 2.24 -6.91
C THR A 15 2.81 3.20 -6.02
N VAL A 16 2.68 4.46 -6.43
CA VAL A 16 1.87 5.47 -5.72
C VAL A 16 0.48 5.49 -6.34
N VAL A 17 -0.54 5.38 -5.50
CA VAL A 17 -1.94 5.29 -5.93
C VAL A 17 -2.76 6.34 -5.20
N ASP A 18 -3.49 7.15 -5.97
CA ASP A 18 -4.55 8.00 -5.43
C ASP A 18 -5.76 7.12 -5.10
N SER A 19 -6.03 6.93 -3.81
CA SER A 19 -7.06 5.99 -3.35
C SER A 19 -8.46 6.38 -3.78
N ILE A 20 -8.73 7.68 -3.96
CA ILE A 20 -10.05 8.17 -4.37
C ILE A 20 -10.24 7.89 -5.86
N LYS A 21 -9.25 8.24 -6.68
CA LYS A 21 -9.29 7.98 -8.13
C LYS A 21 -9.30 6.49 -8.43
N LEU A 22 -8.59 5.66 -7.67
CA LEU A 22 -8.58 4.22 -7.87
C LEU A 22 -9.99 3.63 -7.77
N VAL A 23 -10.77 4.04 -6.76
CA VAL A 23 -12.10 3.49 -6.52
C VAL A 23 -13.14 4.04 -7.50
N LEU A 24 -13.00 5.29 -7.92
CA LEU A 24 -13.98 5.96 -8.78
C LEU A 24 -13.72 5.76 -10.28
N ASP A 25 -12.46 5.84 -10.70
CA ASP A 25 -12.11 6.02 -12.11
C ASP A 25 -11.43 4.79 -12.72
N VAL A 26 -10.77 3.96 -11.91
CA VAL A 26 -9.97 2.83 -12.39
C VAL A 26 -10.84 1.56 -12.43
N PRO A 27 -10.95 0.88 -13.59
CA PRO A 27 -11.64 -0.40 -13.66
C PRO A 27 -10.99 -1.45 -12.75
N SER A 28 -11.80 -2.32 -12.15
CA SER A 28 -11.32 -3.32 -11.18
C SER A 28 -10.27 -4.28 -11.74
N TYR A 29 -10.35 -4.66 -13.03
CA TYR A 29 -9.36 -5.51 -13.68
C TYR A 29 -7.98 -4.83 -13.82
N ASP A 30 -7.93 -3.51 -13.79
CA ASP A 30 -6.70 -2.73 -13.88
C ASP A 30 -6.00 -2.60 -12.52
N TYR A 31 -6.60 -3.06 -11.43
CA TYR A 31 -6.00 -2.98 -10.10
C TYR A 31 -4.71 -3.80 -9.99
N VAL A 32 -4.55 -4.81 -10.85
CA VAL A 32 -3.30 -5.60 -10.95
C VAL A 32 -2.08 -4.72 -11.29
N LYS A 33 -2.29 -3.56 -11.94
CA LYS A 33 -1.22 -2.60 -12.24
C LYS A 33 -0.53 -2.07 -10.97
N LEU A 34 -1.16 -2.19 -9.80
CA LEU A 34 -0.53 -1.90 -8.51
C LEU A 34 0.81 -2.61 -8.35
N TYR A 35 0.92 -3.82 -8.89
CA TYR A 35 2.08 -4.69 -8.75
C TYR A 35 3.14 -4.48 -9.85
N GLY A 36 2.86 -3.70 -10.90
CA GLY A 36 3.80 -3.49 -12.00
C GLY A 36 4.36 -4.80 -12.55
N ALA A 37 5.69 -4.89 -12.65
CA ALA A 37 6.39 -6.10 -13.11
C ALA A 37 6.73 -7.11 -12.01
N THR A 38 6.58 -6.76 -10.71
CA THR A 38 6.93 -7.63 -9.59
C THR A 38 6.16 -7.27 -8.33
N THR A 39 5.70 -8.27 -7.57
CA THR A 39 5.02 -8.06 -6.29
C THR A 39 5.96 -7.59 -5.17
N GLN A 40 7.28 -7.69 -5.38
CA GLN A 40 8.32 -7.26 -4.43
C GLN A 40 8.47 -5.73 -4.43
N ARG A 41 7.38 -5.01 -4.17
CA ARG A 41 7.28 -3.55 -4.25
C ARG A 41 6.42 -2.98 -3.15
N ALA A 42 6.59 -1.68 -2.88
CA ALA A 42 5.71 -0.93 -1.99
C ALA A 42 4.46 -0.41 -2.71
N ALA A 43 3.28 -0.73 -2.19
CA ALA A 43 2.01 -0.12 -2.57
C ALA A 43 1.73 1.08 -1.66
N ILE A 44 1.81 2.29 -2.22
CA ILE A 44 1.69 3.54 -1.47
C ILE A 44 0.33 4.17 -1.77
N PHE A 45 -0.58 4.09 -0.80
CA PHE A 45 -1.92 4.65 -0.92
C PHE A 45 -1.93 6.09 -0.41
N ALA A 46 -2.13 7.02 -1.34
CA ALA A 46 -2.27 8.45 -1.09
C ALA A 46 -3.71 8.86 -0.77
N LYS A 47 -3.84 10.02 -0.11
CA LYS A 47 -5.11 10.65 0.30
C LYS A 47 -6.00 9.71 1.12
N VAL A 48 -5.39 9.00 2.07
CA VAL A 48 -6.09 8.04 2.93
C VAL A 48 -6.37 8.67 4.29
N THR A 49 -7.59 8.55 4.78
CA THR A 49 -7.95 9.06 6.12
C THR A 49 -7.63 8.05 7.24
N TYR A 50 -8.10 6.80 7.09
CA TYR A 50 -8.04 5.78 8.16
C TYR A 50 -7.30 4.49 7.78
N GLY A 51 -7.08 4.20 6.49
CA GLY A 51 -6.34 2.99 6.07
C GLY A 51 -7.15 1.70 5.98
N ARG A 52 -8.38 1.66 6.49
CA ARG A 52 -9.27 0.48 6.38
C ARG A 52 -9.50 0.09 4.92
N SER A 53 -9.95 1.02 4.07
CA SER A 53 -10.30 0.73 2.68
C SER A 53 -9.12 0.19 1.85
N PRO A 54 -7.91 0.80 1.90
CA PRO A 54 -6.73 0.21 1.26
C PRO A 54 -6.43 -1.23 1.70
N MET A 55 -6.48 -1.51 3.01
CA MET A 55 -6.17 -2.84 3.53
C MET A 55 -7.22 -3.88 3.13
N VAL A 56 -8.51 -3.50 3.14
CA VAL A 56 -9.60 -4.36 2.67
C VAL A 56 -9.43 -4.64 1.17
N ALA A 57 -9.12 -3.62 0.37
CA ALA A 57 -8.88 -3.80 -1.07
C ALA A 57 -7.72 -4.77 -1.35
N VAL A 58 -6.60 -4.63 -0.63
CA VAL A 58 -5.45 -5.55 -0.73
C VAL A 58 -5.88 -6.98 -0.40
N LYS A 59 -6.63 -7.20 0.69
CA LYS A 59 -7.14 -8.53 1.06
C LYS A 59 -8.11 -9.10 0.02
N SER A 60 -9.01 -8.30 -0.51
CA SER A 60 -9.95 -8.74 -1.55
C SER A 60 -9.22 -9.15 -2.84
N MET A 61 -8.17 -8.42 -3.23
CA MET A 61 -7.33 -8.79 -4.38
C MET A 61 -6.57 -10.10 -4.13
N GLN A 62 -6.07 -10.34 -2.92
CA GLN A 62 -5.44 -11.63 -2.58
C GLN A 62 -6.38 -12.81 -2.82
N ALA A 63 -7.65 -12.68 -2.43
CA ALA A 63 -8.65 -13.72 -2.62
C ALA A 63 -8.95 -13.98 -4.10
N GLY A 64 -9.04 -12.92 -4.93
CA GLY A 64 -9.39 -13.02 -6.35
C GLY A 64 -8.21 -13.31 -7.29
N MET A 65 -6.98 -13.01 -6.90
CA MET A 65 -5.80 -13.03 -7.79
C MET A 65 -4.72 -14.02 -7.32
N GLY A 66 -5.11 -15.12 -6.68
CA GLY A 66 -4.17 -16.20 -6.32
C GLY A 66 -3.17 -15.84 -5.22
N GLY A 67 -3.57 -15.04 -4.24
CA GLY A 67 -2.73 -14.66 -3.09
C GLY A 67 -1.76 -13.52 -3.36
N LEU A 68 -1.95 -12.78 -4.46
CA LEU A 68 -1.08 -11.65 -4.82
C LEU A 68 -1.13 -10.56 -3.75
N ARG A 69 0.04 -10.20 -3.22
CA ARG A 69 0.18 -9.20 -2.16
C ARG A 69 1.43 -8.33 -2.36
N PRO A 70 1.37 -7.04 -1.97
CA PRO A 70 2.54 -6.19 -2.04
C PRO A 70 3.51 -6.56 -0.91
N ALA A 71 4.81 -6.32 -1.12
CA ALA A 71 5.82 -6.52 -0.10
C ALA A 71 5.72 -5.51 1.05
N LEU A 72 5.18 -4.33 0.79
CA LEU A 72 4.93 -3.29 1.78
C LEU A 72 3.69 -2.49 1.38
N VAL A 73 2.83 -2.18 2.34
CA VAL A 73 1.78 -1.17 2.19
C VAL A 73 2.19 0.09 2.95
N VAL A 74 2.11 1.25 2.30
CA VAL A 74 2.35 2.55 2.92
C VAL A 74 1.09 3.39 2.81
N LEU A 75 0.66 3.97 3.93
CA LEU A 75 -0.49 4.87 3.99
C LEU A 75 -0.01 6.32 4.11
N HIS A 76 -0.50 7.19 3.24
CA HIS A 76 -0.22 8.63 3.25
C HIS A 76 -1.49 9.43 3.57
N GLY A 77 -1.37 10.37 4.51
CA GLY A 77 -2.47 11.21 5.01
C GLY A 77 -3.19 10.67 6.25
N VAL A 78 -2.81 9.49 6.73
CA VAL A 78 -3.46 8.83 7.87
C VAL A 78 -2.92 9.38 9.18
N LYS A 79 -3.80 9.95 10.01
CA LYS A 79 -3.47 10.37 11.38
C LYS A 79 -3.49 9.20 12.37
N LYS A 80 -4.50 8.33 12.23
CA LYS A 80 -4.67 7.13 13.04
C LYS A 80 -5.10 5.98 12.13
N VAL A 81 -4.32 4.91 12.12
CA VAL A 81 -4.66 3.71 11.36
C VAL A 81 -5.82 3.01 12.04
N ASP A 82 -6.78 2.62 11.24
CA ASP A 82 -7.95 1.85 11.66
C ASP A 82 -7.55 0.47 12.22
N GLU A 83 -8.22 0.06 13.29
CA GLU A 83 -7.93 -1.20 13.98
C GLU A 83 -8.15 -2.43 13.07
N LEU A 84 -9.18 -2.40 12.21
CA LEU A 84 -9.42 -3.49 11.27
C LEU A 84 -8.31 -3.54 10.21
N GLY A 85 -7.85 -2.38 9.73
CA GLY A 85 -6.73 -2.31 8.79
C GLY A 85 -5.44 -2.88 9.38
N LEU A 86 -5.14 -2.55 10.64
CA LEU A 86 -4.01 -3.12 11.38
C LEU A 86 -4.14 -4.63 11.56
N GLU A 87 -5.33 -5.12 11.88
CA GLU A 87 -5.57 -6.54 12.10
C GLU A 87 -5.44 -7.35 10.80
N ILE A 88 -5.94 -6.82 9.68
CA ILE A 88 -5.71 -7.40 8.35
C ILE A 88 -4.21 -7.49 8.07
N ALA A 89 -3.46 -6.41 8.30
CA ALA A 89 -2.02 -6.39 8.06
C ALA A 89 -1.28 -7.46 8.89
N ARG A 90 -1.66 -7.64 10.17
CA ARG A 90 -1.09 -8.66 11.05
C ARG A 90 -1.40 -10.08 10.57
N ARG A 91 -2.66 -10.38 10.30
CA ARG A 91 -3.10 -11.74 9.92
C ARG A 91 -2.56 -12.17 8.57
N GLU A 92 -2.52 -11.25 7.61
CA GLU A 92 -2.00 -11.52 6.27
C GLU A 92 -0.48 -11.38 6.18
N ASN A 93 0.19 -11.06 7.30
CA ASN A 93 1.63 -10.82 7.40
C ASN A 93 2.13 -9.83 6.33
N ILE A 94 1.41 -8.73 6.15
CA ILE A 94 1.73 -7.65 5.22
C ILE A 94 2.35 -6.50 6.04
N PRO A 95 3.61 -6.12 5.80
CA PRO A 95 4.19 -4.92 6.40
C PRO A 95 3.33 -3.69 6.11
N LEU A 96 3.05 -2.91 7.14
CA LEU A 96 2.24 -1.69 7.05
C LEU A 96 3.00 -0.52 7.66
N ALA A 97 3.25 0.49 6.84
CA ALA A 97 3.89 1.73 7.23
C ALA A 97 2.95 2.92 7.04
N VAL A 98 3.22 4.00 7.77
CA VAL A 98 2.54 5.29 7.61
C VAL A 98 3.61 6.34 7.37
N THR A 99 3.46 7.12 6.31
CA THR A 99 4.34 8.27 6.07
C THR A 99 3.83 9.50 6.82
N ARG A 100 4.76 10.29 7.34
CA ARG A 100 4.50 11.57 8.02
C ARG A 100 4.59 12.77 7.07
N ILE A 101 4.95 12.54 5.81
CA ILE A 101 4.95 13.58 4.78
C ILE A 101 3.50 13.93 4.49
N GLU A 102 3.15 15.21 4.61
CA GLU A 102 1.79 15.70 4.40
C GLU A 102 1.52 16.02 2.92
N ASP A 103 2.51 16.57 2.23
CA ASP A 103 2.42 16.92 0.83
C ASP A 103 2.74 15.72 -0.08
N ILE A 104 1.83 15.46 -1.02
CA ILE A 104 1.98 14.34 -1.95
C ILE A 104 3.08 14.59 -2.99
N GLY A 105 3.31 15.86 -3.37
CA GLY A 105 4.39 16.22 -4.29
C GLY A 105 5.75 15.92 -3.67
N GLU A 106 5.95 16.36 -2.42
CA GLU A 106 7.15 16.05 -1.64
C GLU A 106 7.36 14.54 -1.49
N LEU A 107 6.31 13.78 -1.20
CA LEU A 107 6.41 12.31 -1.12
C LEU A 107 6.93 11.73 -2.45
N ILE A 108 6.38 12.17 -3.57
CA ILE A 108 6.77 11.70 -4.91
C ILE A 108 8.22 12.06 -5.21
N ASP A 109 8.64 13.29 -4.91
CA ASP A 109 10.01 13.75 -5.17
C ASP A 109 11.03 12.98 -4.33
N ARG A 110 10.72 12.71 -3.06
CA ARG A 110 11.56 11.86 -2.20
C ARG A 110 11.61 10.42 -2.70
N LEU A 111 10.49 9.86 -3.15
CA LEU A 111 10.48 8.50 -3.70
C LEU A 111 11.29 8.39 -5.00
N ARG A 112 11.33 9.46 -5.82
CA ARG A 112 12.13 9.53 -7.05
C ARG A 112 13.62 9.69 -6.79
N SER A 113 14.03 10.24 -5.64
CA SER A 113 15.44 10.39 -5.29
C SER A 113 16.07 9.11 -4.73
N ILE A 114 15.26 8.09 -4.40
CA ILE A 114 15.73 6.76 -4.00
C ILE A 114 16.32 6.05 -5.24
N LYS A 115 17.62 5.74 -5.18
CA LYS A 115 18.36 4.99 -6.20
C LYS A 115 18.35 3.50 -5.89
#